data_AF-A0A1Q9WAF5-F1
#
_entry.id   AF-A0A1Q9WAF5-F1
#
_cell.length_a   1.000
_cell.length_b   1.000
_cell.length_c   1.000
_cell.angle_alpha   90.00
_cell.angle_beta   90.00
_cell.angle_gamma   90.00
#
_symmetry.space_group_name_H-M   'P 1'
#
loop_
_entity.id
_entity.type
_entity.pdbx_description
1 polymer ?
#
loop_
_entity_poly.entity_id
_entity_poly.type
_entity_poly.pdbx_seq_one_letter_code
_entity_poly.pdbx_strand_id
1 'polypeptide(L)'
;MKTILVTGATGNVGRPLVTELIRAGDVVRQRFVDIGFGAEFADAYMGLLADTVGRPALVTHEVEKILGRPATAFADWVAGHRRLFAAS
;
A
#
# COMPACT_ATOMS: atom_id res chain seq x y z
N MET A 1 -12.92 -9.18 -11.87
CA MET A 1 -12.11 -9.50 -10.67
C MET A 1 -11.92 -8.21 -9.88
N LYS A 2 -12.36 -8.14 -8.63
CA LYS A 2 -12.10 -6.98 -7.76
C LYS A 2 -10.74 -7.17 -7.09
N THR A 3 -9.80 -6.28 -7.40
CA THR A 3 -8.44 -6.30 -6.86
C THR A 3 -8.44 -5.62 -5.50
N ILE A 4 -8.13 -6.37 -4.44
CA ILE A 4 -7.86 -5.81 -3.11
C ILE A 4 -6.39 -5.38 -3.08
N LEU A 5 -6.14 -4.08 -3.07
CA LEU A 5 -4.79 -3.54 -2.89
C LEU A 5 -4.47 -3.52 -1.40
N VAL A 6 -3.53 -4.38 -0.98
CA VAL A 6 -2.97 -4.37 0.38
C VAL A 6 -1.69 -3.54 0.35
N THR A 7 -1.77 -2.29 0.78
CA THR A 7 -0.63 -1.35 0.76
C THR A 7 0.14 -1.48 2.08
N GLY A 8 1.27 -2.17 2.05
CA GLY A 8 2.20 -2.19 3.17
C GLY A 8 3.42 -3.05 2.87
N ALA A 9 4.40 -2.50 2.14
CA ALA A 9 5.62 -3.20 1.66
C ALA A 9 6.46 -3.89 2.75
N THR A 10 6.20 -3.57 4.02
CA THR A 10 6.92 -4.07 5.20
C THR A 10 6.23 -5.24 5.90
N GLY A 11 4.96 -5.51 5.62
CA GLY A 11 4.18 -6.58 6.26
C GLY A 11 4.27 -7.94 5.55
N ASN A 12 3.71 -8.98 6.19
CA ASN A 12 3.74 -10.36 5.69
C ASN A 12 3.10 -10.55 4.31
N VAL A 13 2.10 -9.74 3.98
CA VAL A 13 1.42 -9.76 2.66
C VAL A 13 2.09 -8.79 1.68
N GLY A 14 2.50 -7.61 2.14
CA GLY A 14 2.97 -6.58 1.22
C GLY A 14 4.36 -6.83 0.64
N ARG A 15 5.25 -7.52 1.37
CA ARG A 15 6.56 -7.92 0.81
C ARG A 15 6.44 -8.82 -0.43
N PRO A 16 5.78 -10.00 -0.37
CA PRO A 16 5.61 -10.84 -1.56
C PRO A 16 4.77 -10.15 -2.64
N LEU A 17 3.77 -9.34 -2.27
CA LEU A 17 2.98 -8.58 -3.24
C LEU A 17 3.82 -7.57 -4.03
N VAL A 18 4.67 -6.79 -3.36
CA VAL A 18 5.55 -5.82 -4.04
C VAL A 18 6.51 -6.54 -5.00
N THR A 19 7.04 -7.71 -4.61
CA THR A 19 7.85 -8.53 -5.53
C THR A 19 7.08 -8.91 -6.79
N GLU A 20 5.84 -9.39 -6.69
CA GLU A 20 5.04 -9.72 -7.86
C GLU A 20 4.67 -8.50 -8.70
N LEU A 21 4.37 -7.36 -8.07
CA LEU A 21 4.08 -6.11 -8.77
C LEU A 21 5.30 -5.60 -9.56
N ILE A 22 6.51 -5.71 -9.00
CA ILE A 22 7.76 -5.38 -9.72
C ILE A 22 7.92 -6.28 -10.95
N ARG A 23 7.65 -7.59 -10.82
CA ARG A 23 7.69 -8.51 -11.97
C ARG A 23 6.65 -8.18 -13.04
N ALA A 24 5.48 -7.69 -12.62
CA ALA A 24 4.41 -7.32 -13.53
C ALA A 24 4.67 -6.00 -14.29
N GLY A 25 5.66 -5.19 -13.87
CA GLY A 25 6.27 -4.09 -14.62
C GLY A 25 5.29 -3.25 -15.46
N ASP A 26 5.31 -3.49 -16.77
CA ASP A 26 4.49 -2.76 -17.76
C ASP A 26 2.98 -2.82 -17.48
N VAL A 27 2.48 -3.92 -16.91
CA VAL A 27 1.07 -4.02 -16.52
C VAL A 27 0.76 -3.02 -15.41
N VAL A 28 1.65 -2.86 -14.43
CA VAL A 28 1.46 -1.89 -13.34
C VAL A 28 1.55 -0.47 -13.89
N ARG A 29 2.54 -0.19 -14.75
CA ARG A 29 2.65 1.11 -15.42
C ARG A 29 1.37 1.46 -16.19
N GLN A 30 0.87 0.53 -17.00
CA GLN A 30 -0.36 0.74 -17.76
C GLN A 30 -1.56 0.98 -16.84
N ARG A 31 -1.67 0.26 -15.73
CA ARG A 31 -2.74 0.50 -14.74
C ARG A 31 -2.72 1.90 -14.15
N PHE A 32 -1.54 2.44 -13.87
CA PHE A 32 -1.40 3.81 -13.38
C PHE A 32 -1.84 4.83 -14.45
N VAL A 33 -1.49 4.60 -15.71
CA VAL A 33 -1.94 5.43 -16.84
C VAL A 33 -3.46 5.38 -16.99
N ASP A 34 -4.06 4.19 -16.93
CA ASP A 34 -5.50 4.00 -17.06
C ASP A 34 -6.32 4.78 -16.00
N ILE A 35 -5.74 5.03 -14.82
CA ILE A 35 -6.36 5.78 -13.74
C ILE A 35 -5.90 7.26 -13.66
N GLY A 36 -5.16 7.73 -14.67
CA GLY A 36 -4.81 9.14 -14.84
C GLY A 36 -3.46 9.58 -14.28
N PHE A 37 -2.58 8.66 -13.88
CA PHE A 37 -1.20 8.98 -13.50
C PHE A 37 -0.25 8.91 -14.72
N GLY A 38 0.84 9.67 -14.67
CA GLY A 38 1.93 9.55 -15.65
C GLY A 38 2.69 8.23 -15.51
N ALA A 39 3.25 7.74 -16.62
CA ALA A 39 4.08 6.54 -16.62
C ALA A 39 5.33 6.71 -15.74
N GLU A 40 5.91 7.91 -15.72
CA GLU A 40 7.05 8.28 -14.90
C GLU A 40 6.73 8.20 -13.41
N PHE A 41 5.49 8.56 -13.03
CA PHE A 41 5.04 8.42 -11.66
C PHE A 41 4.90 6.95 -11.26
N ALA A 42 4.39 6.10 -12.16
CA ALA A 42 4.29 4.66 -11.91
C ALA A 42 5.67 4.03 -11.69
N ASP A 43 6.65 4.40 -12.52
CA ASP A 43 8.03 3.93 -12.41
C ASP A 43 8.68 4.40 -11.11
N ALA A 44 8.52 5.68 -10.76
CA ALA A 44 9.04 6.23 -9.50
C ALA A 44 8.39 5.57 -8.27
N TYR A 45 7.08 5.35 -8.31
CA TYR A 45 6.34 4.71 -7.23
C TYR A 45 6.76 3.25 -7.03
N MET A 46 6.96 2.51 -8.13
CA MET A 46 7.46 1.15 -8.07
C MET A 46 8.90 1.08 -7.56
N GLY A 47 9.76 2.02 -7.95
CA GLY A 47 11.11 2.16 -7.39
C GLY A 47 11.09 2.42 -5.87
N LEU A 48 10.24 3.34 -5.41
CA LEU A 48 10.03 3.61 -3.98
C LEU A 48 9.57 2.35 -3.23
N LEU A 49 8.61 1.60 -3.77
CA LEU A 49 8.14 0.37 -3.15
C LEU A 49 9.24 -0.68 -3.07
N ALA A 50 10.05 -0.85 -4.13
CA ALA A 50 11.18 -1.77 -4.14
C ALA A 50 12.20 -1.41 -3.04
N ASP A 51 12.56 -0.13 -2.92
CA ASP A 51 13.53 0.37 -1.94
C ASP A 51 13.05 0.25 -0.49
N THR A 52 11.74 0.15 -0.26
CA THR A 52 11.16 0.01 1.08
C THR A 52 10.92 -1.44 1.49
N VAL A 53 11.08 -2.41 0.57
CA VAL A 53 10.99 -3.83 0.91
C VAL A 53 12.05 -4.17 1.95
N GLY A 54 11.60 -4.71 3.09
CA GLY A 54 12.52 -5.10 4.17
C GLY A 54 13.08 -3.94 4.98
N ARG A 55 12.67 -2.69 4.69
CA ARG A 55 13.05 -1.49 5.44
C ARG A 55 11.82 -0.90 6.14
N PRO A 56 11.61 -1.23 7.42
CA PRO A 56 10.48 -0.69 8.18
C PRO A 56 10.46 0.83 8.13
N ALA A 57 9.29 1.40 7.82
CA ALA A 57 9.09 2.84 7.96
C ALA A 57 9.18 3.23 9.44
N LEU A 58 9.66 4.45 9.69
CA LEU A 58 9.67 5.00 11.04
C LEU A 58 8.22 5.15 11.54
N VAL A 59 7.91 4.48 12.65
CA VAL A 59 6.65 4.67 13.38
C VAL A 59 6.85 5.81 14.36
N THR A 60 6.04 6.86 14.23
CA THR A 60 6.08 8.03 15.11
C THR A 60 4.86 8.04 16.05
N HIS A 61 4.96 8.79 17.14
CA HIS A 61 3.89 8.95 18.13
C HIS A 61 3.10 10.26 17.96
N GLU A 62 3.13 10.85 16.76
CA GLU A 62 2.57 12.19 16.54
C GLU A 62 1.05 12.24 16.68
N VAL A 63 0.35 11.15 16.33
CA VAL A 63 -1.12 11.08 16.52
C VAL A 63 -1.49 11.24 17.99
N GLU A 64 -0.77 10.55 18.87
CA GLU A 64 -1.00 10.64 20.32
C GLU A 64 -0.63 12.01 20.86
N LYS A 65 0.54 12.53 20.48
CA LYS A 65 1.00 13.86 20.91
C LYS A 65 0.05 14.98 20.49
N ILE A 66 -0.49 14.93 19.27
CA ILE A 66 -1.32 16.00 18.70
C ILE A 66 -2.79 15.86 19.12
N LEU A 67 -3.32 14.63 19.14
CA LEU A 67 -4.76 14.39 19.33
C LEU A 67 -5.12 13.80 20.70
N GLY A 68 -4.14 13.47 21.56
CA GLY A 68 -4.36 12.91 22.90
C GLY A 68 -4.91 11.48 22.90
N ARG A 69 -4.85 10.77 21.77
CA ARG A 69 -5.31 9.37 21.63
C ARG A 69 -4.37 8.57 20.71
N PRO A 70 -4.24 7.26 20.90
CA PRO A 70 -3.41 6.43 20.03
C PRO A 70 -3.91 6.44 18.57
N ALA A 71 -2.99 6.21 17.64
CA ALA A 71 -3.33 5.96 16.24
C ALA A 71 -4.18 4.69 16.12
N THR A 72 -5.16 4.72 15.22
CA THR A 72 -5.97 3.53 14.91
C THR A 72 -5.08 2.49 14.24
N ALA A 73 -5.01 1.28 14.80
CA ALA A 73 -4.27 0.21 14.17
C ALA A 73 -4.94 -0.18 12.84
N PHE A 74 -4.13 -0.53 11.83
CA PHE A 74 -4.66 -0.93 10.53
C PHE A 74 -5.63 -2.12 10.64
N ALA A 75 -5.36 -3.07 11.53
CA ALA A 75 -6.22 -4.22 11.77
C ALA A 75 -7.62 -3.82 12.26
N ASP A 76 -7.70 -2.88 13.21
CA ASP A 76 -8.97 -2.37 13.74
C ASP A 76 -9.74 -1.60 12.66
N TRP A 77 -9.03 -0.81 11.86
CA TRP A 77 -9.64 -0.12 10.72
C TRP A 77 -10.23 -1.11 9.72
N VAL A 78 -9.48 -2.15 9.32
CA VAL A 78 -9.97 -3.20 8.41
C VAL A 78 -11.19 -3.91 9.00
N ALA A 79 -11.16 -4.25 10.29
CA ALA A 79 -12.28 -4.88 10.98
C ALA A 79 -13.55 -4.01 10.94
N GLY A 80 -13.42 -2.70 11.13
CA GLY A 80 -14.52 -1.74 11.00
C GLY A 80 -15.02 -1.51 9.56
N HIS A 81 -14.18 -1.79 8.55
CA HIS A 81 -14.45 -1.50 7.14
C HIS A 81 -14.58 -2.75 6.26
N ARG A 82 -14.79 -3.94 6.85
CA ARG A 82 -14.89 -5.22 6.12
C ARG A 82 -15.85 -5.18 4.93
N ARG A 83 -16.93 -4.39 5.04
CA ARG A 83 -17.91 -4.19 3.95
C ARG A 83 -17.31 -3.68 2.64
N LEU A 84 -16.21 -2.91 2.70
CA LEU A 84 -15.50 -2.41 1.50
C LEU A 84 -14.88 -3.56 0.69
N PHE A 85 -14.61 -4.69 1.33
CA PHE A 85 -13.96 -5.85 0.73
C PHE A 85 -14.93 -7.01 0.48
N ALA A 86 -16.15 -6.95 1.02
CA ALA A 86 -17.13 -8.03 0.94
C ALA A 86 -18.01 -8.00 -0.32
N ALA A 87 -18.09 -6.86 -1.01
CA ALA A 87 -18.84 -6.77 -2.26
C ALA A 87 -17.99 -7.36 -3.39
N SER A 88 -18.34 -8.56 -3.86
CA SER A 88 -17.89 -9.12 -5.14
C SER A 88 -18.89 -8.74 -6.22
#